data_AF-A0A940AA66-F1
#
_entry.id   AF-A0A940AA66-F1
#
_cell.length_a   1.000
_cell.length_b   1.000
_cell.length_c   1.000
_cell.angle_alpha   90.00
_cell.angle_beta   90.00
_cell.angle_gamma   90.00
#
_symmetry.space_group_name_H-M   'P 1'
#
loop_
_entity.id
_entity.type
_entity.pdbx_description
1 polymer ?
#
loop_
_entity_poly.entity_id
_entity_poly.type
_entity_poly.pdbx_seq_one_letter_code
_entity_poly.pdbx_strand_id
1 'polypeptide(L)'
;MEEKIIIRNATVNNLKHVTVEIPRDKIVVVTGVSGSGKSSLAFDTLFAEGQRRFAQSLSSYARQFLGRMNKPDVESIEGVPPAIAIEQKVSVKNPRSTVSTTTEIYDFIRLIFARIGKTYSPVSGGLVHADTVADVLKYLDGLEGTFMILAPVNWGEDWVSALLSLKEDGFSRLLVHGAPAKIDDVLQGGSQPEDAKLLVDRFRDRSDRARLISSVTDAFKAGSGQMSVLSDGGEREFSDKFELDGIKFRQPDEFLFSFNSPLGACPVCGGLGKIIGISEDLVIPDKTKSIYDGAIACWRGDKMVW
;
A
#
# COMPACT_ATOMS: atom_id res chain seq x y z
N MET A 1 27.24 -7.71 -44.09
CA MET A 1 27.60 -6.27 -44.07
C MET A 1 27.30 -5.78 -42.68
N GLU A 2 28.24 -5.11 -42.02
CA GLU A 2 27.95 -4.50 -40.71
C GLU A 2 26.88 -3.42 -40.89
N GLU A 3 25.82 -3.49 -40.08
CA GLU A 3 24.80 -2.44 -40.10
C GLU A 3 25.37 -1.14 -39.52
N LYS A 4 25.10 -0.02 -40.17
CA LYS A 4 25.63 1.30 -39.79
C LYS A 4 24.50 2.33 -39.74
N ILE A 5 24.67 3.30 -38.87
CA ILE A 5 23.95 4.57 -38.93
C ILE A 5 24.75 5.50 -39.84
N ILE A 6 24.12 6.05 -40.86
CA ILE A 6 24.77 6.95 -41.81
C ILE A 6 24.12 8.33 -41.68
N ILE A 7 24.90 9.33 -41.30
CA ILE A 7 24.46 10.73 -41.23
C ILE A 7 25.12 11.47 -42.40
N ARG A 8 24.34 12.13 -43.23
CA ARG A 8 24.84 12.96 -44.34
C ARG A 8 24.57 14.43 -44.09
N ASN A 9 25.63 15.22 -44.16
CA ASN A 9 25.55 16.68 -44.25
C ASN A 9 24.73 17.32 -43.11
N ALA A 10 25.03 16.96 -41.87
CA ALA A 10 24.39 17.53 -40.68
C ALA A 10 24.89 18.97 -40.42
N THR A 11 23.94 19.89 -40.22
CA THR A 11 24.18 21.32 -39.99
C THR A 11 23.49 21.84 -38.72
N VAL A 12 23.05 20.95 -37.82
CA VAL A 12 22.40 21.31 -36.57
C VAL A 12 23.35 22.15 -35.69
N ASN A 13 22.87 23.31 -35.22
CA ASN A 13 23.62 24.27 -34.43
C ASN A 13 24.93 24.72 -35.11
N ASN A 14 26.09 24.28 -34.61
CA ASN A 14 27.41 24.64 -35.12
C ASN A 14 28.09 23.54 -35.94
N LEU A 15 27.37 22.47 -36.28
CA LEU A 15 27.88 21.42 -37.17
C LEU A 15 28.11 22.00 -38.58
N LYS A 16 29.30 21.73 -39.14
CA LYS A 16 29.71 22.24 -40.45
C LYS A 16 29.61 21.15 -41.51
N HIS A 17 28.39 20.84 -41.97
CA HIS A 17 28.14 19.85 -43.03
C HIS A 17 28.71 18.46 -42.72
N VAL A 18 28.54 18.00 -41.47
CA VAL A 18 29.19 16.78 -40.98
C VAL A 18 28.53 15.54 -41.59
N THR A 19 29.35 14.69 -42.22
CA THR A 19 28.94 13.35 -42.70
C THR A 19 29.73 12.30 -41.94
N VAL A 20 29.04 11.36 -41.29
CA VAL A 20 29.66 10.35 -40.44
C VAL A 20 28.91 9.03 -40.50
N GLU A 21 29.66 7.93 -40.44
CA GLU A 21 29.13 6.58 -40.28
C GLU A 21 29.40 6.11 -38.85
N ILE A 22 28.38 5.58 -38.18
CA ILE A 22 28.45 5.07 -36.82
C ILE A 22 28.09 3.57 -36.85
N PRO A 23 28.98 2.68 -36.37
CA PRO A 23 28.70 1.25 -36.37
C PRO A 23 27.58 0.94 -35.37
N ARG A 24 26.61 0.10 -35.77
CA ARG A 24 25.57 -0.41 -34.87
C ARG A 24 26.13 -1.50 -33.96
N ASP A 25 25.42 -1.75 -32.85
CA ASP A 25 25.73 -2.78 -31.85
C ASP A 25 27.14 -2.67 -31.25
N LYS A 26 27.68 -1.45 -31.21
CA LYS A 26 28.95 -1.10 -30.59
C LYS A 26 28.75 0.02 -29.57
N ILE A 27 29.62 0.05 -28.57
CA ILE A 27 29.76 1.22 -27.70
C ILE A 27 30.55 2.28 -28.47
N VAL A 28 29.88 3.35 -28.86
CA VAL A 28 30.49 4.46 -29.61
C VAL A 28 30.63 5.66 -28.69
N VAL A 29 31.84 6.20 -28.63
CA VAL A 29 32.17 7.37 -27.80
C VAL A 29 32.42 8.58 -28.69
N VAL A 30 31.62 9.63 -28.53
CA VAL A 30 31.83 10.92 -29.19
C VAL A 30 32.65 11.82 -28.27
N THR A 31 33.86 12.19 -28.69
CA THR A 31 34.80 13.00 -27.90
C THR A 31 35.22 14.27 -28.62
N GLY A 32 35.83 15.22 -27.90
CA GLY A 32 36.25 16.53 -28.40
C GLY A 32 36.09 17.66 -27.37
N VAL A 33 36.70 18.82 -27.67
CA VAL A 33 36.70 20.01 -26.78
C VAL A 33 35.29 20.56 -26.51
N SER A 34 35.10 21.29 -25.41
CA SER A 34 33.81 21.95 -25.13
C SER A 34 33.38 22.83 -26.31
N GLY A 35 32.10 22.78 -26.67
CA GLY A 35 31.57 23.51 -27.83
C GLY A 35 31.87 22.90 -29.20
N SER A 36 32.57 21.76 -29.31
CA SER A 36 32.91 21.15 -30.62
C SER A 36 31.73 20.55 -31.41
N GLY A 37 30.49 20.69 -30.93
CA GLY A 37 29.30 20.13 -31.59
C GLY A 37 28.94 18.69 -31.20
N LYS A 38 29.58 18.10 -30.17
CA LYS A 38 29.28 16.73 -29.70
C LYS A 38 27.81 16.55 -29.35
N SER A 39 27.26 17.45 -28.53
CA SER A 39 25.86 17.39 -28.11
C SER A 39 24.92 17.63 -29.29
N SER A 40 25.31 18.49 -30.22
CA SER A 40 24.53 18.75 -31.43
C SER A 40 24.46 17.53 -32.34
N LEU A 41 25.54 16.75 -32.45
CA LEU A 41 25.54 15.49 -33.19
C LEU A 41 24.78 14.38 -32.45
N ALA A 42 25.03 14.19 -31.15
CA ALA A 42 24.49 13.07 -30.39
C ALA A 42 23.03 13.26 -29.96
N PHE A 43 22.68 14.43 -29.40
CA PHE A 43 21.34 14.70 -28.87
C PHE A 43 20.47 15.39 -29.91
N ASP A 44 20.92 16.52 -30.45
CA ASP A 44 20.08 17.36 -31.32
C ASP A 44 19.91 16.79 -32.74
N THR A 45 20.76 15.83 -33.15
CA THR A 45 20.69 15.17 -34.46
C THR A 45 20.26 13.70 -34.33
N LEU A 46 21.09 12.84 -33.73
CA LEU A 46 20.84 11.40 -33.64
C LEU A 46 19.65 11.03 -32.77
N PHE A 47 19.64 11.49 -31.51
CA PHE A 47 18.54 11.21 -30.60
C PHE A 47 17.23 11.85 -31.08
N ALA A 48 17.29 13.11 -31.54
CA ALA A 48 16.12 13.79 -32.11
C ALA A 48 15.50 13.00 -33.28
N GLU A 49 16.32 12.49 -34.21
CA GLU A 49 15.83 11.67 -35.32
C GLU A 49 15.28 10.31 -34.84
N GLY A 50 15.95 9.66 -33.88
CA GLY A 50 15.48 8.40 -33.30
C GLY A 50 14.14 8.55 -32.57
N GLN A 51 13.97 9.62 -31.80
CA GLN A 51 12.71 9.96 -31.13
C GLN A 51 11.60 10.27 -32.15
N ARG A 52 11.92 11.05 -33.19
CA ARG A 52 10.98 11.39 -34.27
C ARG A 52 10.47 10.14 -34.98
N ARG A 53 11.36 9.21 -35.34
CA ARG A 53 11.00 7.93 -35.99
C ARG A 53 10.16 7.04 -35.08
N PHE A 54 10.53 6.93 -33.81
CA PHE A 54 9.75 6.18 -32.84
C PHE A 54 8.32 6.72 -32.75
N ALA A 55 8.17 8.03 -32.64
CA ALA A 55 6.87 8.66 -32.57
C ALA A 55 6.06 8.55 -33.89
N GLN A 56 6.74 8.49 -35.04
CA GLN A 56 6.09 8.18 -36.32
C GLN A 56 5.57 6.73 -36.41
N SER A 57 6.03 5.82 -35.55
CA SER A 57 5.50 4.44 -35.47
C SER A 57 4.23 4.35 -34.62
N LEU A 58 3.95 5.36 -33.80
CA LEU A 58 2.78 5.40 -32.92
C LEU A 58 1.48 5.65 -33.71
N SER A 59 0.35 5.36 -33.08
CA SER A 59 -0.98 5.55 -33.65
C SER A 59 -1.23 7.01 -34.06
N SER A 60 -2.10 7.22 -35.05
CA SER A 60 -2.49 8.57 -35.52
C SER A 60 -3.00 9.45 -34.38
N TYR A 61 -3.74 8.88 -33.44
CA TYR A 61 -4.20 9.55 -32.23
C TYR A 61 -3.05 9.96 -31.31
N ALA A 62 -2.11 9.06 -31.01
CA ALA A 62 -0.97 9.36 -30.15
C ALA A 62 -0.07 10.47 -30.73
N ARG A 63 0.08 10.53 -32.07
CA ARG A 63 0.83 11.59 -32.75
C ARG A 63 0.25 12.99 -32.55
N GLN A 64 -1.07 13.10 -32.32
CA GLN A 64 -1.71 14.39 -32.06
C GLN A 64 -1.19 15.05 -30.76
N PHE A 65 -0.75 14.25 -29.78
CA PHE A 65 -0.29 14.72 -28.47
C PHE A 65 1.21 14.97 -28.37
N LEU A 66 2.00 14.39 -29.27
CA LEU A 66 3.47 14.51 -29.26
C LEU A 66 3.97 15.86 -29.82
N GLY A 67 3.06 16.69 -30.31
CA GLY A 67 3.39 17.95 -30.99
C GLY A 67 4.14 17.72 -32.30
N ARG A 68 4.45 18.81 -33.02
CA ARG A 68 5.36 18.74 -34.16
C ARG A 68 6.79 18.60 -33.62
N MET A 69 7.35 17.40 -33.69
CA MET A 69 8.79 17.22 -33.47
C MET A 69 9.54 17.79 -34.66
N ASN A 70 10.44 18.73 -34.41
CA ASN A 70 11.27 19.31 -35.47
C ASN A 70 12.17 18.23 -36.06
N LYS A 71 12.22 18.16 -37.39
CA LYS A 71 13.24 17.35 -38.08
C LYS A 71 14.59 18.06 -37.87
N PRO A 72 15.65 17.34 -37.48
CA PRO A 72 16.98 17.96 -37.41
C PRO A 72 17.43 18.45 -38.78
N ASP A 73 18.24 19.52 -38.80
CA ASP A 73 18.85 20.08 -40.01
C ASP A 73 19.95 19.15 -40.53
N VAL A 74 19.54 18.20 -41.37
CA VAL A 74 20.38 17.16 -41.96
C VAL A 74 19.81 16.76 -43.32
N GLU A 75 20.68 16.45 -44.28
CA GLU A 75 20.26 15.99 -45.60
C GLU A 75 19.57 14.63 -45.52
N SER A 76 20.26 13.64 -44.97
CA SER A 76 19.67 12.34 -44.67
C SER A 76 20.33 11.67 -43.47
N ILE A 77 19.52 10.84 -42.81
CA ILE A 77 19.98 9.93 -41.77
C ILE A 77 19.39 8.56 -42.12
N GLU A 78 20.22 7.54 -42.16
CA GLU A 78 19.82 6.16 -42.48
C GLU A 78 20.22 5.24 -41.34
N GLY A 79 19.44 4.19 -41.13
CA GLY A 79 19.78 3.20 -40.10
C GLY A 79 19.72 3.72 -38.66
N VAL A 80 18.96 4.76 -38.32
CA VAL A 80 18.74 5.15 -36.90
C VAL A 80 17.57 4.36 -36.29
N PRO A 81 17.80 3.58 -35.21
CA PRO A 81 16.74 2.92 -34.44
C PRO A 81 16.02 3.90 -33.48
N PRO A 82 14.91 3.50 -32.83
CA PRO A 82 14.38 4.22 -31.68
C PRO A 82 15.47 4.48 -30.65
N ALA A 83 15.54 5.71 -30.16
CA ALA A 83 16.62 6.18 -29.29
C ALA A 83 16.09 6.63 -27.92
N ILE A 84 16.88 6.40 -26.88
CA ILE A 84 16.64 6.88 -25.52
C ILE A 84 17.85 7.73 -25.12
N ALA A 85 17.61 8.98 -24.72
CA ALA A 85 18.64 9.83 -24.16
C ALA A 85 18.64 9.73 -22.64
N ILE A 86 19.80 9.43 -22.07
CA ILE A 86 20.04 9.49 -20.63
C ILE A 86 20.92 10.73 -20.40
N GLU A 87 20.29 11.79 -19.91
CA GLU A 87 20.93 13.09 -19.65
C GLU A 87 20.98 13.36 -18.15
N GLN A 88 21.98 14.14 -17.73
CA GLN A 88 21.99 14.74 -16.40
C GLN A 88 21.09 16.00 -16.37
N LYS A 89 19.81 15.84 -16.74
CA LYS A 89 18.82 16.91 -16.52
C LYS A 89 18.50 16.98 -15.04
N VAL A 90 18.51 18.18 -14.48
CA VAL A 90 18.09 18.41 -13.09
C VAL A 90 16.63 18.02 -12.99
N SER A 91 16.35 16.87 -12.37
CA SER A 91 14.99 16.43 -12.11
C SER A 91 14.30 17.50 -11.26
N VAL A 92 13.11 17.95 -11.67
CA VAL A 92 12.27 18.81 -10.85
C VAL A 92 12.09 18.13 -9.49
N LYS A 93 12.53 18.79 -8.42
CA LYS A 93 12.46 18.25 -7.06
C LYS A 93 10.99 18.23 -6.61
N ASN A 94 10.32 17.10 -6.80
CA ASN A 94 9.06 16.83 -6.13
C ASN A 94 9.37 16.32 -4.71
N PRO A 95 8.91 16.99 -3.64
CA PRO A 95 9.19 16.57 -2.25
C PRO A 95 8.64 15.18 -1.90
N ARG A 96 7.72 14.64 -2.71
CA ARG A 96 7.18 13.29 -2.59
C ARG A 96 7.87 12.27 -3.50
N SER A 97 8.83 12.68 -4.32
CA SER A 97 9.63 11.76 -5.11
C SER A 97 10.88 11.38 -4.33
N THR A 98 11.04 10.09 -4.10
CA THR A 98 12.23 9.49 -3.47
C THR A 98 12.96 8.64 -4.51
N VAL A 99 14.20 8.22 -4.19
CA VAL A 99 14.93 7.24 -5.01
C VAL A 99 14.09 5.98 -5.23
N SER A 100 13.42 5.50 -4.19
CA SER A 100 12.61 4.28 -4.23
C SER A 100 11.35 4.39 -5.10
N THR A 101 10.75 5.59 -5.21
CA THR A 101 9.60 5.80 -6.12
C THR A 101 10.05 6.00 -7.56
N THR A 102 11.19 6.63 -7.80
CA THR A 102 11.73 6.81 -9.16
C THR A 102 12.24 5.50 -9.77
N THR A 103 12.71 4.58 -8.93
CA THR A 103 13.17 3.24 -9.34
C THR A 103 12.07 2.18 -9.28
N GLU A 104 10.83 2.56 -8.90
CA GLU A 104 9.68 1.66 -8.67
C GLU A 104 9.89 0.58 -7.60
N ILE A 105 11.06 0.54 -6.94
CA ILE A 105 11.37 -0.38 -5.84
C ILE A 105 10.32 -0.25 -4.71
N TYR A 106 9.85 0.98 -4.46
CA TYR A 106 8.85 1.21 -3.42
C TYR A 106 7.52 0.52 -3.72
N ASP A 107 7.13 0.38 -5.00
CA ASP A 107 5.89 -0.29 -5.36
C ASP A 107 5.96 -1.79 -5.09
N PHE A 108 7.11 -2.41 -5.30
CA PHE A 108 7.35 -3.79 -4.88
C PHE A 108 7.32 -3.94 -3.35
N ILE A 109 7.91 -3.00 -2.61
CA ILE A 109 7.86 -3.01 -1.14
C ILE A 109 6.40 -2.94 -0.67
N ARG A 110 5.61 -2.02 -1.22
CA ARG A 110 4.17 -1.89 -0.89
C ARG A 110 3.42 -3.19 -1.14
N LEU A 111 3.67 -3.85 -2.27
CA LEU A 111 3.06 -5.13 -2.60
C LEU A 111 3.44 -6.24 -1.60
N ILE A 112 4.74 -6.34 -1.24
CA ILE A 112 5.22 -7.31 -0.27
C ILE A 112 4.52 -7.12 1.08
N PHE A 113 4.48 -5.88 1.59
CA PHE A 113 3.85 -5.58 2.87
C PHE A 113 2.32 -5.75 2.83
N ALA A 114 1.67 -5.48 1.70
CA ALA A 114 0.24 -5.75 1.54
C ALA A 114 -0.09 -7.24 1.54
N ARG A 115 0.80 -8.09 0.99
CA ARG A 115 0.52 -9.53 0.81
C ARG A 115 0.95 -10.40 1.98
N ILE A 116 2.12 -10.14 2.54
CA ILE A 116 2.73 -10.98 3.57
C ILE A 116 3.15 -10.20 4.82
N GLY A 117 2.80 -8.91 4.89
CA GLY A 117 3.03 -8.09 6.07
C GLY A 117 2.20 -8.59 7.25
N LYS A 118 2.83 -8.60 8.43
CA LYS A 118 2.17 -8.91 9.70
C LYS A 118 1.88 -7.62 10.43
N THR A 119 0.62 -7.43 10.82
CA THR A 119 0.19 -6.26 11.59
C THR A 119 0.38 -6.54 13.08
N TYR A 120 1.01 -5.62 13.79
CA TYR A 120 1.20 -5.70 15.22
C TYR A 120 0.49 -4.55 15.92
N SER A 121 -0.07 -4.82 17.10
CA SER A 121 -0.66 -3.76 17.92
C SER A 121 0.42 -2.84 18.48
N PRO A 122 0.26 -1.51 18.40
CA PRO A 122 1.18 -0.57 19.02
C PRO A 122 1.05 -0.54 20.56
N VAL A 123 -0.01 -1.12 21.13
CA VAL A 123 -0.26 -1.13 22.59
C VAL A 123 0.46 -2.31 23.24
N SER A 124 0.16 -3.53 22.80
CA SER A 124 0.73 -4.76 23.38
C SER A 124 1.94 -5.32 22.64
N GLY A 125 2.15 -4.95 21.37
CA GLY A 125 3.10 -5.63 20.47
C GLY A 125 2.59 -6.99 19.97
N GLY A 126 1.37 -7.39 20.32
CA GLY A 126 0.77 -8.65 19.86
C GLY A 126 0.48 -8.65 18.36
N LEU A 127 0.50 -9.85 17.76
CA LEU A 127 0.13 -10.05 16.36
C LEU A 127 -1.38 -9.89 16.21
N VAL A 128 -1.81 -8.94 15.37
CA VAL A 128 -3.22 -8.78 15.00
C VAL A 128 -3.59 -9.88 14.02
N HIS A 129 -4.58 -10.69 14.39
CA HIS A 129 -5.02 -11.84 13.62
C HIS A 129 -6.55 -11.83 13.53
N ALA A 130 -7.06 -12.15 12.35
CA ALA A 130 -8.46 -12.48 12.15
C ALA A 130 -8.51 -13.98 11.87
N ASP A 131 -9.12 -14.74 12.78
CA ASP A 131 -9.27 -16.18 12.66
C ASP A 131 -10.15 -16.52 11.45
N THR A 132 -9.67 -17.43 10.62
CA THR A 132 -10.43 -17.97 9.50
C THR A 132 -11.10 -19.28 9.90
N VAL A 133 -12.11 -19.70 9.13
CA VAL A 133 -12.70 -21.04 9.28
C VAL A 133 -11.61 -22.13 9.25
N ALA A 134 -10.59 -21.98 8.40
CA ALA A 134 -9.48 -22.93 8.32
C ALA A 134 -8.65 -22.97 9.63
N ASP A 135 -8.45 -21.84 10.31
CA ASP A 135 -7.73 -21.79 11.59
C ASP A 135 -8.50 -22.50 12.70
N VAL A 136 -9.83 -22.30 12.73
CA VAL A 136 -10.71 -23.01 13.66
C VAL A 136 -10.69 -24.51 13.38
N LEU A 137 -10.85 -24.94 12.12
CA LEU A 137 -10.80 -26.36 11.76
C LEU A 137 -9.45 -27.00 12.12
N LYS A 138 -8.33 -26.30 11.89
CA LYS A 138 -7.00 -26.76 12.28
C LYS A 138 -6.88 -26.96 13.79
N TYR A 139 -7.49 -26.08 14.58
CA TYR A 139 -7.57 -26.28 16.03
C TYR A 139 -8.44 -27.47 16.40
N LEU A 140 -9.60 -27.60 15.77
CA LEU A 140 -10.53 -28.71 16.01
C LEU A 140 -9.90 -30.07 15.69
N ASP A 141 -9.11 -30.17 14.62
CA ASP A 141 -8.39 -31.40 14.23
C ASP A 141 -7.46 -31.92 15.34
N GLY A 142 -6.93 -31.03 16.20
CA GLY A 142 -6.04 -31.37 17.31
C GLY A 142 -6.72 -31.71 18.63
N LEU A 143 -8.05 -31.54 18.74
CA LEU A 143 -8.79 -31.87 19.96
C LEU A 143 -9.05 -33.38 20.05
N GLU A 144 -9.36 -33.88 21.23
CA GLU A 144 -9.91 -35.23 21.44
C GLU A 144 -11.27 -35.12 22.12
N GLY A 145 -12.12 -36.15 21.94
CA GLY A 145 -13.43 -36.20 22.57
C GLY A 145 -14.48 -35.28 21.95
N THR A 146 -15.51 -34.98 22.74
CA THR A 146 -16.66 -34.19 22.30
C THR A 146 -16.38 -32.70 22.47
N PHE A 147 -16.79 -31.89 21.50
CA PHE A 147 -16.70 -30.45 21.60
C PHE A 147 -18.00 -29.77 21.16
N MET A 148 -18.19 -28.54 21.63
CA MET A 148 -19.33 -27.70 21.33
C MET A 148 -18.84 -26.42 20.67
N ILE A 149 -19.50 -26.05 19.57
CA ILE A 149 -19.29 -24.78 18.90
C ILE A 149 -20.32 -23.79 19.47
N LEU A 150 -19.82 -22.69 20.00
CA LEU A 150 -20.59 -21.69 20.71
C LEU A 150 -20.42 -20.32 20.04
N ALA A 151 -21.45 -19.49 20.16
CA ALA A 151 -21.39 -18.09 19.76
C ALA A 151 -21.93 -17.20 20.90
N PRO A 152 -21.35 -16.01 21.13
CA PRO A 152 -21.92 -15.06 22.08
C PRO A 152 -23.30 -14.61 21.61
N VAL A 153 -24.24 -14.47 22.55
CA VAL A 153 -25.58 -13.94 22.27
C VAL A 153 -25.54 -12.43 22.41
N ASN A 154 -25.96 -11.71 21.37
CA ASN A 154 -26.20 -10.28 21.47
C ASN A 154 -27.64 -10.05 21.93
N TRP A 155 -27.82 -9.68 23.20
CA TRP A 155 -29.14 -9.50 23.82
C TRP A 155 -29.90 -8.27 23.30
N GLY A 156 -29.20 -7.26 22.78
CA GLY A 156 -29.83 -6.00 22.37
C GLY A 156 -30.58 -5.31 23.52
N GLU A 157 -31.64 -4.58 23.19
CA GLU A 157 -32.53 -3.92 24.17
C GLU A 157 -33.56 -4.88 24.78
N ASP A 158 -33.97 -5.92 24.05
CA ASP A 158 -34.96 -6.91 24.48
C ASP A 158 -34.45 -8.34 24.23
N TRP A 159 -34.13 -9.04 25.32
CA TRP A 159 -33.61 -10.40 25.29
C TRP A 159 -34.62 -11.41 24.74
N VAL A 160 -35.93 -11.16 24.89
CA VAL A 160 -36.98 -12.05 24.37
C VAL A 160 -36.99 -12.00 22.85
N SER A 161 -36.98 -10.80 22.28
CA SER A 161 -36.87 -10.59 20.83
C SER A 161 -35.59 -11.20 20.25
N ALA A 162 -34.45 -11.08 20.95
CA ALA A 162 -33.20 -11.71 20.55
C ALA A 162 -33.32 -13.25 20.47
N LEU A 163 -33.95 -13.89 21.46
CA LEU A 163 -34.17 -15.34 21.45
C LEU A 163 -35.16 -15.80 20.36
N LEU A 164 -36.20 -15.02 20.09
CA LEU A 164 -37.14 -15.30 19.01
C LEU A 164 -36.45 -15.22 17.65
N SER A 165 -35.61 -14.21 17.42
CA SER A 165 -34.80 -14.09 16.20
C SER A 165 -33.88 -15.30 16.01
N LEU A 166 -33.18 -15.73 17.07
CA LEU A 166 -32.33 -16.93 17.00
C LEU A 166 -33.14 -18.19 16.65
N LYS A 167 -34.39 -18.28 17.13
CA LYS A 167 -35.28 -19.39 16.81
C LYS A 167 -35.75 -19.36 15.36
N GLU A 168 -36.06 -18.18 14.82
CA GLU A 168 -36.38 -17.98 13.40
C GLU A 168 -35.20 -18.35 12.49
N ASP A 169 -33.97 -18.06 12.92
CA ASP A 169 -32.73 -18.48 12.26
C ASP A 169 -32.46 -20.00 12.35
N GLY A 170 -33.32 -20.75 13.06
CA GLY A 170 -33.27 -22.20 13.15
C GLY A 170 -32.50 -22.75 14.36
N PHE A 171 -32.01 -21.88 15.25
CA PHE A 171 -31.37 -22.33 16.48
C PHE A 171 -32.39 -22.76 17.52
N SER A 172 -32.04 -23.77 18.33
CA SER A 172 -32.96 -24.34 19.32
C SER A 172 -32.41 -24.41 20.73
N ARG A 173 -31.09 -24.17 20.92
CA ARG A 173 -30.40 -24.42 22.18
C ARG A 173 -29.42 -23.30 22.54
N LEU A 174 -29.31 -23.06 23.83
CA LEU A 174 -28.28 -22.24 24.46
C LEU A 174 -27.45 -23.13 25.39
N LEU A 175 -26.25 -22.68 25.70
CA LEU A 175 -25.47 -23.15 26.83
C LEU A 175 -25.66 -22.14 27.97
N VAL A 176 -26.29 -22.56 29.07
CA VAL A 176 -26.57 -21.72 30.25
C VAL A 176 -25.96 -22.40 31.47
N HIS A 177 -25.12 -21.69 32.23
CA HIS A 177 -24.39 -22.26 33.38
C HIS A 177 -23.65 -23.57 33.06
N GLY A 178 -23.09 -23.68 31.84
CA GLY A 178 -22.36 -24.86 31.39
C GLY A 178 -23.22 -26.05 30.94
N ALA A 179 -24.55 -25.94 30.96
CA ALA A 179 -25.47 -26.98 30.53
C ALA A 179 -26.31 -26.55 29.30
N PRO A 180 -26.52 -27.43 28.31
CA PRO A 180 -27.41 -27.14 27.20
C PRO A 180 -28.88 -27.02 27.65
N ALA A 181 -29.52 -25.88 27.37
CA ALA A 181 -30.93 -25.61 27.63
C ALA A 181 -31.65 -25.26 26.31
N LYS A 182 -32.94 -25.62 26.17
CA LYS A 182 -33.72 -25.20 25.00
C LYS A 182 -34.11 -23.74 25.13
N ILE A 183 -34.16 -23.03 24.01
CA ILE A 183 -34.60 -21.63 23.97
C ILE A 183 -36.02 -21.49 24.55
N ASP A 184 -36.91 -22.43 24.25
CA ASP A 184 -38.29 -22.43 24.76
C ASP A 184 -38.37 -22.52 26.29
N ASP A 185 -37.49 -23.30 26.91
CA ASP A 185 -37.46 -23.47 28.37
C ASP A 185 -36.93 -22.19 29.04
N VAL A 186 -35.96 -21.50 28.40
CA VAL A 186 -35.41 -20.22 28.87
C VAL A 186 -36.45 -19.11 28.76
N LEU A 187 -37.23 -19.05 27.67
CA LEU A 187 -38.31 -18.09 27.49
C LEU A 187 -39.40 -18.22 28.57
N GLN A 188 -39.68 -19.44 29.04
CA GLN A 188 -40.64 -19.69 30.12
C GLN A 188 -40.12 -19.28 31.50
N GLY A 189 -38.80 -19.27 31.70
CA GLY A 189 -38.16 -18.87 32.96
C GLY A 189 -38.31 -17.39 33.30
N GLY A 190 -38.63 -16.53 32.31
CA GLY A 190 -39.02 -15.13 32.52
C GLY A 190 -37.90 -14.15 32.86
N SER A 191 -36.64 -14.59 32.94
CA SER A 191 -35.47 -13.76 33.20
C SER A 191 -34.36 -13.97 32.18
N GLN A 192 -33.65 -12.90 31.82
CA GLN A 192 -32.47 -12.99 30.96
C GLN A 192 -31.35 -13.80 31.65
N PRO A 193 -30.79 -14.81 30.98
CA PRO A 193 -29.64 -15.54 31.50
C PRO A 193 -28.34 -14.72 31.42
N GLU A 194 -27.56 -14.66 32.51
CA GLU A 194 -26.33 -13.84 32.59
C GLU A 194 -25.18 -14.40 31.74
N ASP A 195 -24.96 -15.72 31.75
CA ASP A 195 -23.81 -16.39 31.07
C ASP A 195 -24.23 -17.27 29.87
N ALA A 196 -25.24 -16.85 29.12
CA ALA A 196 -25.76 -17.65 28.02
C ALA A 196 -24.95 -17.48 26.72
N LYS A 197 -24.53 -18.61 26.15
CA LYS A 197 -23.92 -18.69 24.81
C LYS A 197 -24.84 -19.48 23.89
N LEU A 198 -24.94 -19.09 22.63
CA LEU A 198 -25.67 -19.86 21.63
C LEU A 198 -24.94 -21.18 21.38
N LEU A 199 -25.64 -22.31 21.53
CA LEU A 199 -25.10 -23.61 21.15
C LEU A 199 -25.42 -23.87 19.68
N VAL A 200 -24.44 -23.61 18.82
CA VAL A 200 -24.59 -23.74 17.36
C VAL A 200 -24.62 -25.21 16.97
N ASP A 201 -23.62 -25.98 17.41
CA ASP A 201 -23.58 -27.41 17.17
C ASP A 201 -22.70 -28.16 18.18
N ARG A 202 -22.85 -29.48 18.25
CA ARG A 202 -22.08 -30.39 19.08
C ARG A 202 -21.59 -31.56 18.24
N PHE A 203 -20.28 -31.83 18.32
CA PHE A 203 -19.63 -32.89 17.57
C PHE A 203 -18.98 -33.90 18.52
N ARG A 204 -19.15 -35.19 18.23
CA ARG A 204 -18.44 -36.29 18.90
C ARG A 204 -17.25 -36.79 18.08
N ASP A 205 -17.35 -36.68 16.77
CA ASP A 205 -16.31 -37.02 15.81
C ASP A 205 -16.26 -35.97 14.69
N ARG A 206 -15.24 -36.05 13.84
CA ARG A 206 -14.93 -35.09 12.78
C ARG A 206 -15.16 -35.66 11.38
N SER A 207 -15.96 -36.72 11.27
CA SER A 207 -16.17 -37.42 10.01
C SER A 207 -16.86 -36.53 8.97
N ASP A 208 -17.78 -35.66 9.43
CA ASP A 208 -18.54 -34.75 8.59
C ASP A 208 -17.90 -33.36 8.53
N ARG A 209 -16.90 -33.21 7.64
CA ARG A 209 -16.24 -31.92 7.42
C ARG A 209 -17.16 -30.85 6.86
N ALA A 210 -18.14 -31.22 6.03
CA ALA A 210 -19.05 -30.24 5.44
C ALA A 210 -19.92 -29.58 6.51
N ARG A 211 -20.45 -30.39 7.44
CA ARG A 211 -21.20 -29.89 8.59
C ARG A 211 -20.32 -29.02 9.51
N LEU A 212 -19.09 -29.44 9.81
CA LEU A 212 -18.16 -28.64 10.62
C LEU A 212 -17.91 -27.25 10.02
N ILE A 213 -17.65 -27.17 8.72
CA ILE A 213 -17.46 -25.89 8.01
C ILE A 213 -18.71 -25.01 8.15
N SER A 214 -19.90 -25.58 7.95
CA SER A 214 -21.17 -24.85 8.13
C SER A 214 -21.29 -24.33 9.55
N SER A 215 -21.14 -25.19 10.57
CA SER A 215 -21.31 -24.81 11.96
C SER A 215 -20.33 -23.73 12.42
N VAL A 216 -19.08 -23.77 11.96
CA VAL A 216 -18.10 -22.71 12.26
C VAL A 216 -18.51 -21.39 11.59
N THR A 217 -18.97 -21.45 10.34
CA THR A 217 -19.44 -20.27 9.60
C THR A 217 -20.69 -19.65 10.27
N ASP A 218 -21.64 -20.50 10.67
CA ASP A 218 -22.87 -20.10 11.34
C ASP A 218 -22.56 -19.51 12.73
N ALA A 219 -21.56 -20.04 13.43
CA ALA A 219 -21.12 -19.52 14.72
C ALA A 219 -20.51 -18.13 14.61
N PHE A 220 -19.59 -17.90 13.66
CA PHE A 220 -19.08 -16.55 13.40
C PHE A 220 -20.21 -15.59 13.02
N LYS A 221 -21.15 -16.01 12.17
CA LYS A 221 -22.27 -15.16 11.76
C LYS A 221 -23.17 -14.79 12.95
N ALA A 222 -23.59 -15.78 13.74
CA ALA A 222 -24.47 -15.57 14.89
C ALA A 222 -23.79 -14.74 15.99
N GLY A 223 -22.50 -14.97 16.22
CA GLY A 223 -21.70 -14.26 17.21
C GLY A 223 -21.13 -12.92 16.72
N SER A 224 -21.61 -12.40 15.58
CA SER A 224 -21.13 -11.14 15.00
C SER A 224 -19.60 -11.06 14.86
N GLY A 225 -19.00 -12.14 14.37
CA GLY A 225 -17.57 -12.31 14.15
C GLY A 225 -16.79 -12.96 15.30
N GLN A 226 -17.46 -13.31 16.39
CA GLN A 226 -16.85 -14.00 17.53
C GLN A 226 -17.46 -15.38 17.72
N MET A 227 -16.65 -16.34 18.14
CA MET A 227 -17.13 -17.66 18.52
C MET A 227 -16.19 -18.28 19.55
N SER A 228 -16.62 -19.38 20.15
CA SER A 228 -15.75 -20.17 21.01
C SER A 228 -15.99 -21.65 20.82
N VAL A 229 -14.97 -22.44 21.15
CA VAL A 229 -15.03 -23.89 21.15
C VAL A 229 -14.83 -24.37 22.58
N LEU A 230 -15.86 -25.03 23.13
CA LEU A 230 -15.81 -25.64 24.44
C LEU A 230 -15.53 -27.15 24.30
N SER A 231 -14.47 -27.61 24.97
CA SER A 231 -14.03 -29.00 24.99
C SER A 231 -13.66 -29.41 26.42
N ASP A 232 -13.31 -30.68 26.63
CA ASP A 232 -12.85 -31.17 27.94
C ASP A 232 -11.58 -30.44 28.43
N GLY A 233 -10.77 -29.90 27.51
CA GLY A 233 -9.58 -29.10 27.82
C GLY A 233 -9.84 -27.63 28.14
N GLY A 234 -11.11 -27.21 28.15
CA GLY A 234 -11.52 -25.82 28.39
C GLY A 234 -12.12 -25.15 27.15
N GLU A 235 -12.34 -23.84 27.27
CA GLU A 235 -12.91 -22.99 26.25
C GLU A 235 -11.83 -22.18 25.54
N ARG A 236 -11.85 -22.18 24.20
CA ARG A 236 -10.99 -21.32 23.37
C ARG A 236 -11.84 -20.39 22.52
N GLU A 237 -11.54 -19.10 22.59
CA GLU A 237 -12.20 -18.05 21.80
C GLU A 237 -11.51 -17.85 20.45
N PHE A 238 -12.29 -17.42 19.46
CA PHE A 238 -11.88 -17.07 18.12
C PHE A 238 -12.61 -15.81 17.66
N SER A 239 -11.96 -15.00 16.84
CA SER A 239 -12.54 -13.78 16.26
C SER A 239 -12.11 -13.62 14.81
N ASP A 240 -13.07 -13.47 13.89
CA ASP A 240 -12.80 -13.15 12.48
C ASP A 240 -12.55 -11.64 12.25
N LYS A 241 -12.63 -10.85 13.31
CA LYS A 241 -12.37 -9.41 13.27
C LYS A 241 -10.87 -9.16 13.34
N PHE A 242 -10.41 -8.27 12.46
CA PHE A 242 -9.02 -7.81 12.46
C PHE A 242 -8.81 -6.72 13.53
N GLU A 243 -8.87 -7.12 14.80
CA GLU A 243 -8.81 -6.23 15.97
C GLU A 243 -7.96 -6.81 17.09
N LEU A 244 -7.34 -5.94 17.89
CA LEU A 244 -6.57 -6.31 19.08
C LEU A 244 -6.47 -5.10 20.01
N ASP A 245 -6.44 -5.32 21.33
CA ASP A 245 -6.35 -4.26 22.36
C ASP A 245 -7.44 -3.18 22.24
N GLY A 246 -8.64 -3.55 21.78
CA GLY A 246 -9.74 -2.62 21.54
C GLY A 246 -9.56 -1.73 20.30
N ILE A 247 -8.54 -1.98 19.48
CA ILE A 247 -8.27 -1.27 18.23
C ILE A 247 -8.71 -2.15 17.06
N LYS A 248 -9.58 -1.62 16.20
CA LYS A 248 -9.89 -2.23 14.90
C LYS A 248 -8.86 -1.79 13.87
N PHE A 249 -8.16 -2.74 13.27
CA PHE A 249 -7.11 -2.48 12.28
C PHE A 249 -7.69 -2.55 10.86
N ARG A 250 -7.05 -1.82 9.95
CA ARG A 250 -7.29 -1.96 8.52
C ARG A 250 -6.47 -3.15 8.01
N GLN A 251 -7.07 -3.95 7.13
CA GLN A 251 -6.31 -4.97 6.43
C GLN A 251 -5.23 -4.31 5.53
N PRO A 252 -3.99 -4.83 5.54
CA PRO A 252 -2.93 -4.32 4.68
C PRO A 252 -3.33 -4.34 3.20
N ASP A 253 -3.21 -3.19 2.55
CA ASP A 253 -3.36 -3.03 1.11
C ASP A 253 -2.21 -2.15 0.56
N GLU A 254 -2.03 -2.09 -0.74
CA GLU A 254 -0.94 -1.31 -1.34
C GLU A 254 -1.06 0.20 -1.05
N PHE A 255 -2.26 0.70 -0.77
CA PHE A 255 -2.51 2.12 -0.49
C PHE A 255 -2.12 2.50 0.94
N LEU A 256 -2.27 1.57 1.89
CA LEU A 256 -1.85 1.73 3.28
C LEU A 256 -0.34 1.97 3.39
N PHE A 257 0.45 1.41 2.47
CA PHE A 257 1.90 1.62 2.42
C PHE A 257 2.31 2.76 1.48
N SER A 258 1.35 3.51 0.90
CA SER A 258 1.66 4.65 0.05
C SER A 258 1.59 5.95 0.82
N PHE A 259 2.73 6.61 1.03
CA PHE A 259 2.77 7.97 1.58
C PHE A 259 2.21 9.03 0.62
N ASN A 260 1.91 8.66 -0.64
CA ASN A 260 1.23 9.52 -1.61
C ASN A 260 -0.30 9.39 -1.56
N SER A 261 -0.82 8.35 -0.91
CA SER A 261 -2.25 8.14 -0.67
C SER A 261 -2.63 8.68 0.70
N PRO A 262 -3.78 9.33 0.87
CA PRO A 262 -4.29 9.73 2.19
C PRO A 262 -4.40 8.55 3.18
N LEU A 263 -4.54 7.32 2.67
CA LEU A 263 -4.67 6.11 3.47
C LEU A 263 -3.36 5.67 4.13
N GLY A 264 -2.22 5.88 3.48
CA GLY A 264 -0.89 5.53 3.98
C GLY A 264 -0.03 6.73 4.38
N ALA A 265 -0.48 7.94 4.04
CA ALA A 265 0.19 9.16 4.42
C ALA A 265 0.06 9.42 5.93
N CYS A 266 1.18 9.74 6.57
CA CYS A 266 1.17 10.23 7.94
C CYS A 266 0.24 11.45 8.06
N PRO A 267 -0.72 11.47 9.02
CA PRO A 267 -1.71 12.54 9.14
C PRO A 267 -1.08 13.89 9.55
N VAL A 268 0.09 13.87 10.19
CA VAL A 268 0.78 15.08 10.66
C VAL A 268 1.49 15.80 9.51
N CYS A 269 2.26 15.06 8.69
CA CYS A 269 3.05 15.66 7.60
C CYS A 269 2.42 15.49 6.21
N GLY A 270 1.26 14.83 6.11
CA GLY A 270 0.61 14.52 4.83
C GLY A 270 1.50 13.69 3.91
N GLY A 271 2.31 12.79 4.47
CA GLY A 271 3.24 11.92 3.73
C GLY A 271 4.53 12.59 3.24
N LEU A 272 4.82 13.82 3.65
CA LEU A 272 6.05 14.53 3.25
C LEU A 272 7.30 14.08 4.04
N GLY A 273 7.12 13.41 5.18
CA GLY A 273 8.20 13.03 6.09
C GLY A 273 8.88 14.20 6.80
N LYS A 274 8.39 15.43 6.61
CA LYS A 274 8.89 16.65 7.23
C LYS A 274 7.74 17.63 7.48
N ILE A 275 7.88 18.42 8.54
CA ILE A 275 7.01 19.54 8.86
C ILE A 275 7.83 20.82 8.82
N ILE A 276 7.21 21.92 8.40
CA ILE A 276 7.86 23.23 8.45
C ILE A 276 7.79 23.71 9.90
N GLY A 277 8.95 24.03 10.47
CA GLY A 277 9.08 24.56 11.82
C GLY A 277 10.08 25.71 11.85
N ILE A 278 10.20 26.34 13.01
CA ILE A 278 11.18 27.40 13.25
C ILE A 278 12.42 26.73 13.85
N SER A 279 13.59 27.01 13.27
CA SER A 279 14.87 26.61 13.83
C SER A 279 15.41 27.72 14.72
N GLU A 280 15.69 27.41 15.98
CA GLU A 280 16.29 28.36 16.94
C GLU A 280 17.65 28.90 16.45
N ASP A 281 18.45 28.05 15.79
CA ASP A 281 19.74 28.45 15.24
C ASP A 281 19.60 29.41 14.04
N LEU A 282 18.47 29.40 13.33
CA LEU A 282 18.18 30.42 12.32
C LEU A 282 17.62 31.71 12.92
N VAL A 283 16.98 31.63 14.09
CA VAL A 283 16.48 32.81 14.82
C VAL A 283 17.62 33.54 15.54
N ILE A 284 18.57 32.81 16.14
CA ILE A 284 19.75 33.33 16.82
C ILE A 284 21.01 32.67 16.21
N PRO A 285 21.46 33.13 15.02
CA PRO A 285 22.61 32.53 14.33
C PRO A 285 23.92 32.68 15.11
N ASP A 286 24.04 33.78 15.85
CA ASP A 286 25.20 34.09 16.67
C ASP A 286 24.76 34.26 18.12
N LYS A 287 24.93 33.18 18.90
CA LYS A 287 24.55 33.11 20.32
C LYS A 287 25.49 33.93 21.23
N THR A 288 26.55 34.53 20.69
CA THR A 288 27.48 35.38 21.46
C THR A 288 27.08 36.86 21.46
N LYS A 289 26.18 37.27 20.57
CA LYS A 289 25.69 38.65 20.52
C LYS A 289 24.66 38.90 21.62
N SER A 290 24.65 40.11 22.14
CA SER A 290 23.55 40.57 22.99
C SER A 290 22.30 40.85 22.15
N ILE A 291 21.15 40.95 22.82
CA ILE A 291 19.89 41.34 22.17
C ILE A 291 20.04 42.72 21.50
N TYR A 292 20.75 43.65 22.15
CA TYR A 292 21.01 45.00 21.64
C TYR A 292 21.94 45.00 20.42
N ASP A 293 22.86 44.03 20.32
CA ASP A 293 23.73 43.84 19.15
C ASP A 293 23.05 43.05 18.02
N GLY A 294 21.73 42.92 18.09
CA GLY A 294 20.91 42.29 17.07
C GLY A 294 21.08 40.78 17.01
N ALA A 295 21.24 40.08 18.14
CA ALA A 295 21.33 38.61 18.18
C ALA A 295 20.16 37.91 17.45
N ILE A 296 18.96 38.49 17.52
CA ILE A 296 17.74 37.91 16.94
C ILE A 296 17.61 38.36 15.49
N ALA A 297 17.80 37.42 14.55
CA ALA A 297 17.88 37.72 13.11
C ALA A 297 16.55 38.22 12.52
N CYS A 298 15.42 37.63 12.92
CA CYS A 298 14.09 37.99 12.42
C CYS A 298 13.60 39.37 12.89
N TRP A 299 14.32 40.00 13.82
CA TRP A 299 14.02 41.32 14.37
C TRP A 299 14.80 42.44 13.68
N ARG A 300 15.75 42.10 12.79
CA ARG A 300 16.52 43.08 12.03
C ARG A 300 15.68 43.64 10.88
N GLY A 301 15.30 44.91 10.95
CA GLY A 301 14.60 45.60 9.87
C GLY A 301 14.44 47.10 10.13
N ASP A 302 14.24 47.87 9.06
CA ASP A 302 14.23 49.34 9.08
C ASP A 302 13.12 49.98 9.95
N LYS A 303 12.19 49.17 10.46
CA LYS A 303 11.06 49.62 11.29
C LYS A 303 11.23 49.43 12.80
N MET A 304 12.33 48.84 13.26
CA MET A 304 12.63 48.80 14.69
C MET A 304 13.64 49.89 15.05
N VAL A 305 13.13 51.12 15.06
CA VAL A 305 13.70 52.20 15.88
C VAL A 305 12.85 52.22 17.14
N TRP A 306 13.42 51.74 18.25
CA TRP A 306 12.82 51.92 19.58
C TRP A 306 13.00 53.36 20.04
#